data_AF-A0A537QG39-F1
#
_entry.id   AF-A0A537QG39-F1
#
_cell.length_a   1.000
_cell.length_b   1.000
_cell.length_c   1.000
_cell.angle_alpha   90.00
_cell.angle_beta   90.00
_cell.angle_gamma   90.00
#
_symmetry.space_group_name_H-M   'P 1'
#
loop_
_entity.id
_entity.type
_entity.pdbx_description
1 polymer ?
#
loop_
_entity_poly.entity_id
_entity_poly.type
_entity_poly.pdbx_seq_one_letter_code
_entity_poly.pdbx_strand_id
1 'polypeptide(L)'
;MRIVGGRHRGRRLLAPPGEAVRPTSDRAREALFDILSHGRSAADGIPFAGAAVLDAFAGTGALGLEALSRGAAEAVFFERDPQALAILRRNIASLGENARAEILACDATRPPRAGLRCAVAFLDPPYRSGLAAAALGAIAAAGWLAADALAVVEVGAREGFVAPAGFALIDNRVYGAARLVFLHRDAALALKSAASKDGDSA
;
A
#
# COMPACT_ATOMS: atom_id res chain seq x y z
N MET A 1 15.14 9.00 -6.30
CA MET A 1 14.40 8.43 -5.17
C MET A 1 15.38 7.93 -4.10
N ARG A 2 15.05 8.13 -2.82
CA ARG A 2 15.82 7.62 -1.67
C ARG A 2 14.89 7.29 -0.50
N ILE A 3 15.34 6.46 0.42
CA ILE A 3 14.65 6.22 1.69
C ILE A 3 14.72 7.49 2.54
N VAL A 4 13.60 7.90 3.11
CA VAL A 4 13.42 9.20 3.79
C VAL A 4 13.74 9.09 5.28
N GLY A 5 13.26 8.04 5.94
CA GLY A 5 13.36 7.85 7.39
C GLY A 5 13.76 6.43 7.78
N GLY A 6 13.91 6.20 9.08
CA GLY A 6 14.26 4.89 9.64
C GLY A 6 15.71 4.47 9.43
N ARG A 7 15.99 3.17 9.59
CA ARG A 7 17.34 2.57 9.57
C ARG A 7 18.09 2.75 8.26
N HIS A 8 17.37 2.84 7.13
CA HIS A 8 17.95 3.01 5.80
C HIS A 8 17.91 4.46 5.30
N ARG A 9 17.63 5.43 6.19
CA ARG A 9 17.53 6.85 5.84
C ARG A 9 18.69 7.30 4.94
N GLY A 10 18.34 7.97 3.84
CA GLY A 10 19.29 8.54 2.89
C GLY A 10 19.79 7.57 1.81
N ARG A 11 19.57 6.25 1.94
CA ARG A 11 19.95 5.24 0.95
C ARG A 11 19.19 5.44 -0.35
N ARG A 12 19.90 5.39 -1.48
CA ARG A 12 19.30 5.55 -2.81
C ARG A 12 18.60 4.26 -3.22
N LEU A 13 17.46 4.42 -3.91
CA LEU A 13 16.79 3.34 -4.61
C LEU A 13 17.04 3.49 -6.12
N LEU A 14 17.22 2.36 -6.79
CA LEU A 14 17.20 2.26 -8.24
C LEU A 14 15.79 2.56 -8.75
N ALA A 15 15.72 3.20 -9.92
CA ALA A 15 14.48 3.51 -10.62
C ALA A 15 14.58 3.07 -12.10
N PRO A 16 13.46 2.81 -12.79
CA PRO A 16 13.46 2.46 -14.20
C PRO A 16 14.08 3.57 -15.07
N PRO A 17 14.75 3.22 -16.18
CA PRO A 17 15.26 4.21 -17.13
C PRO A 17 14.10 5.02 -17.74
N GLY A 18 14.22 6.36 -17.77
CA GLY A 18 13.21 7.23 -18.38
C GLY A 18 12.05 7.63 -17.46
N GLU A 19 11.87 6.98 -16.32
CA GLU A 19 11.03 7.51 -15.25
C GLU A 19 11.81 8.59 -14.49
N ALA A 20 11.61 9.84 -14.89
CA ALA A 20 11.96 10.96 -14.03
C ALA A 20 11.27 10.75 -12.68
N VAL A 21 12.06 10.66 -11.61
CA VAL A 21 11.55 10.61 -10.23
C VAL A 21 10.62 11.81 -10.08
N ARG A 22 9.30 11.57 -10.04
CA ARG A 22 8.32 12.65 -9.94
C ARG A 22 8.52 13.27 -8.55
N PRO A 23 8.92 14.56 -8.44
CA PRO A 23 9.17 15.18 -7.13
C PRO A 23 7.94 15.13 -6.20
N THR A 24 6.76 15.08 -6.82
CA THR A 24 5.47 14.95 -6.13
C THR A 24 5.31 13.61 -5.43
N SER A 25 5.80 12.49 -5.98
CA SER A 25 5.69 11.18 -5.31
C SER A 25 6.68 11.04 -4.15
N ASP A 26 7.87 11.63 -4.24
CA ASP A 26 8.81 11.68 -3.11
C ASP A 26 8.25 12.51 -1.95
N ARG A 27 7.64 13.68 -2.23
CA ARG A 27 6.96 14.50 -1.20
C ARG A 27 5.69 13.87 -0.65
N ALA A 28 4.88 13.24 -1.49
CA ALA A 28 3.68 12.53 -1.06
C ALA A 28 4.04 11.34 -0.16
N ARG A 29 5.10 10.60 -0.50
CA ARG A 29 5.63 9.50 0.33
C ARG A 29 6.20 10.00 1.66
N GLU A 30 6.97 11.09 1.66
CA GLU A 30 7.44 11.71 2.90
C GLU A 30 6.26 12.11 3.80
N ALA A 31 5.30 12.86 3.24
CA ALA A 31 4.11 13.28 3.96
C ALA A 31 3.27 12.09 4.46
N LEU A 32 3.12 11.04 3.65
CA LEU A 32 2.45 9.80 4.03
C LEU A 32 3.07 9.21 5.29
N PHE A 33 4.38 8.96 5.27
CA PHE A 33 5.03 8.33 6.41
C PHE A 33 5.11 9.25 7.63
N ASP A 34 5.15 10.57 7.44
CA ASP A 34 5.04 11.52 8.55
C ASP A 34 3.65 11.47 9.20
N ILE A 35 2.58 11.37 8.40
CA ILE A 35 1.22 11.16 8.91
C ILE A 35 1.11 9.82 9.64
N LEU A 36 1.64 8.75 9.08
CA LEU A 36 1.56 7.43 9.73
C LEU A 36 2.40 7.39 11.01
N SER A 37 3.48 8.17 11.10
CA SER A 37 4.33 8.20 12.28
C SER A 37 3.81 9.13 13.39
N HIS A 38 3.01 10.15 13.07
CA HIS A 38 2.59 11.21 14.02
C HIS A 38 1.08 11.47 14.06
N GLY A 39 0.27 10.76 13.28
CA GLY A 39 -1.18 10.97 13.14
C GLY A 39 -1.97 10.53 14.38
N ARG A 40 -3.30 10.70 14.38
CA ARG A 40 -4.16 10.36 15.53
C ARG A 40 -4.09 8.88 15.96
N SER A 41 -3.69 7.96 15.07
CA SER A 41 -3.37 6.56 15.42
C SER A 41 -2.09 6.41 16.26
N ALA A 42 -1.24 7.44 16.36
CA ALA A 42 0.02 7.42 17.10
C ALA A 42 -0.16 7.44 18.63
N ALA A 43 -1.38 7.63 19.14
CA ALA A 43 -1.67 7.37 20.55
C ALA A 43 -1.33 5.92 20.93
N ASP A 44 -1.45 4.99 19.97
CA ASP A 44 -1.10 3.56 20.10
C ASP A 44 0.20 3.18 19.34
N GLY A 45 0.91 4.18 18.77
CA GLY A 45 2.17 4.01 18.03
C GLY A 45 2.06 4.01 16.50
N ILE A 46 3.15 3.64 15.82
CA ILE A 46 3.21 3.59 14.35
C ILE A 46 2.41 2.35 13.88
N PRO A 47 1.38 2.49 13.03
CA PRO A 47 0.41 1.43 12.73
C PRO A 47 1.01 0.18 12.06
N PHE A 48 2.23 0.27 11.54
CA PHE A 48 2.95 -0.84 10.91
C PHE A 48 4.16 -1.32 11.70
N ALA A 49 4.51 -0.72 12.84
CA ALA A 49 5.70 -1.13 13.59
C ALA A 49 5.52 -2.56 14.12
N GLY A 50 6.48 -3.44 13.83
CA GLY A 50 6.42 -4.85 14.22
C GLY A 50 5.38 -5.69 13.46
N ALA A 51 4.69 -5.12 12.48
CA ALA A 51 3.67 -5.81 11.68
C ALA A 51 4.12 -6.04 10.24
N ALA A 52 3.42 -6.94 9.54
CA ALA A 52 3.56 -7.10 8.10
C ALA A 52 2.82 -5.98 7.35
N VAL A 53 3.41 -5.51 6.24
CA VAL A 53 2.79 -4.55 5.33
C VAL A 53 2.70 -5.12 3.91
N LEU A 54 1.74 -4.64 3.12
CA LEU A 54 1.60 -4.97 1.71
C LEU A 54 1.86 -3.72 0.85
N ASP A 55 2.71 -3.86 -0.16
CA ASP A 55 2.88 -2.90 -1.26
C ASP A 55 2.29 -3.53 -2.53
N ALA A 56 1.06 -3.15 -2.88
CA ALA A 56 0.25 -3.88 -3.87
C ALA A 56 0.57 -3.51 -5.33
N PHE A 57 1.26 -2.40 -5.55
CA PHE A 57 1.73 -1.94 -6.86
C PHE A 57 3.20 -1.54 -6.70
N ALA A 58 4.02 -2.52 -6.32
CA ALA A 58 5.29 -2.25 -5.68
C ALA A 58 6.25 -1.44 -6.55
N GLY A 59 6.28 -1.67 -7.85
CA GLY A 59 7.21 -1.02 -8.76
C GLY A 59 8.66 -1.23 -8.29
N THR A 60 9.28 -0.15 -7.81
CA THR A 60 10.64 -0.18 -7.24
C THR A 60 10.74 -0.60 -5.78
N GLY A 61 9.59 -0.78 -5.11
CA GLY A 61 9.42 -1.12 -3.69
C GLY A 61 9.47 0.08 -2.76
N ALA A 62 9.27 1.30 -3.27
CA ALA A 62 9.52 2.52 -2.53
C ALA A 62 8.73 2.64 -1.21
N LEU A 63 7.46 2.20 -1.21
CA LEU A 63 6.59 2.29 -0.03
C LEU A 63 6.89 1.15 0.95
N GLY A 64 6.93 -0.10 0.49
CA GLY A 64 7.24 -1.24 1.36
C GLY A 64 8.64 -1.16 1.97
N LEU A 65 9.65 -0.71 1.24
CA LEU A 65 11.02 -0.54 1.76
C LEU A 65 11.14 0.63 2.75
N GLU A 66 10.36 1.70 2.56
CA GLU A 66 10.27 2.80 3.53
C GLU A 66 9.62 2.31 4.83
N ALA A 67 8.58 1.48 4.75
CA ALA A 67 7.96 0.85 5.91
C ALA A 67 8.94 -0.08 6.66
N LEU A 68 9.69 -0.94 5.94
CA LEU A 68 10.76 -1.77 6.55
C LEU A 68 11.85 -0.93 7.20
N SER A 69 12.23 0.19 6.58
CA SER A 69 13.19 1.12 7.16
C SER A 69 12.70 1.67 8.49
N ARG A 70 11.40 1.95 8.59
CA ARG A 70 10.73 2.56 9.76
C ARG A 70 10.20 1.55 10.78
N GLY A 71 10.48 0.26 10.62
CA GLY A 71 10.23 -0.76 11.65
C GLY A 71 9.09 -1.73 11.36
N ALA A 72 8.58 -1.81 10.13
CA ALA A 72 7.76 -2.96 9.74
C ALA A 72 8.56 -4.26 9.93
N ALA A 73 7.88 -5.32 10.38
CA ALA A 73 8.50 -6.63 10.59
C ALA A 73 8.76 -7.33 9.25
N GLU A 74 7.80 -7.23 8.32
CA GLU A 74 7.86 -7.84 6.99
C GLU A 74 7.16 -6.91 5.97
N ALA A 75 7.59 -6.97 4.72
CA ALA A 75 6.91 -6.34 3.61
C ALA A 75 6.67 -7.36 2.50
N VAL A 76 5.42 -7.49 2.10
CA VAL A 76 4.97 -8.26 0.93
C VAL A 76 4.83 -7.29 -0.23
N PHE A 77 5.38 -7.64 -1.38
CA PHE A 77 5.36 -6.82 -2.58
C PHE A 77 4.63 -7.57 -3.69
N PHE A 78 3.57 -6.97 -4.24
CA PHE A 78 2.94 -7.44 -5.47
C PHE A 78 3.47 -6.61 -6.63
N GLU A 79 4.05 -7.29 -7.62
CA GLU A 79 4.48 -6.67 -8.87
C GLU A 79 4.37 -7.68 -10.00
N ARG A 80 3.88 -7.26 -11.17
CA ARG A 80 3.70 -8.12 -12.35
C ARG A 80 4.65 -7.78 -13.49
N ASP A 81 5.21 -6.58 -13.51
CA ASP A 81 6.14 -6.14 -14.56
C ASP A 81 7.54 -6.76 -14.32
N PRO A 82 8.09 -7.49 -15.29
CA PRO A 82 9.40 -8.14 -15.14
C PRO A 82 10.57 -7.16 -14.91
N GLN A 83 10.51 -5.94 -15.46
CA GLN A 83 11.57 -4.95 -15.29
C GLN A 83 11.52 -4.35 -13.88
N ALA A 84 10.33 -3.99 -13.41
CA ALA A 84 10.08 -3.53 -12.05
C ALA A 84 10.49 -4.60 -11.02
N LEU A 85 10.12 -5.87 -11.24
CA LEU A 85 10.55 -6.99 -10.40
C LEU A 85 12.08 -7.11 -10.28
N ALA A 86 12.81 -6.92 -11.39
CA ALA A 86 14.27 -6.96 -11.37
C ALA A 86 14.86 -5.79 -10.54
N ILE A 87 14.28 -4.60 -10.66
CA ILE A 87 14.70 -3.41 -9.89
C ILE A 87 14.37 -3.58 -8.41
N LEU A 88 13.15 -4.02 -8.09
CA LEU A 88 12.68 -4.31 -6.73
C LEU A 88 13.63 -5.27 -6.00
N ARG A 89 13.97 -6.40 -6.63
CA ARG A 89 14.93 -7.37 -6.06
C ARG A 89 16.28 -6.73 -5.77
N ARG A 90 16.81 -5.91 -6.69
CA ARG A 90 18.08 -5.21 -6.49
C ARG A 90 17.99 -4.19 -5.34
N ASN A 91 16.89 -3.46 -5.23
CA ASN A 91 16.67 -2.51 -4.14
C ASN A 91 16.62 -3.22 -2.78
N ILE A 92 15.82 -4.29 -2.65
CA ILE A 92 15.75 -5.14 -1.45
C ILE A 92 17.15 -5.65 -1.06
N ALA A 93 17.87 -6.24 -2.01
CA ALA A 93 19.21 -6.77 -1.77
C ALA A 93 20.19 -5.66 -1.35
N SER A 94 20.12 -4.49 -2.00
CA SER A 94 20.99 -3.36 -1.70
C SER A 94 20.78 -2.81 -0.29
N LEU A 95 19.60 -2.98 0.29
CA LEU A 95 19.27 -2.57 1.66
C LEU A 95 19.48 -3.71 2.68
N GLY A 96 19.83 -4.92 2.23
CA GLY A 96 19.98 -6.08 3.11
C GLY A 96 18.66 -6.57 3.69
N GLU A 97 17.54 -6.36 2.98
CA GLU A 97 16.19 -6.65 3.49
C GLU A 97 15.60 -7.97 3.00
N ASN A 98 16.41 -8.82 2.35
CA ASN A 98 15.92 -10.08 1.75
C ASN A 98 15.16 -10.99 2.75
N ALA A 99 15.55 -10.99 4.03
CA ALA A 99 14.92 -11.83 5.04
C ALA A 99 13.55 -11.32 5.52
N ARG A 100 13.18 -10.08 5.20
CA ARG A 100 11.91 -9.44 5.59
C ARG A 100 11.07 -8.98 4.40
N ALA A 101 11.47 -9.38 3.19
CA ALA A 101 10.83 -8.96 1.96
C ALA A 101 10.36 -10.20 1.20
N GLU A 102 9.05 -10.34 1.04
CA GLU A 102 8.43 -11.36 0.20
C GLU A 102 7.95 -10.71 -1.10
N ILE A 103 8.37 -11.24 -2.25
CA ILE A 103 7.93 -10.75 -3.56
C ILE A 103 7.01 -11.78 -4.19
N LEU A 104 5.78 -11.37 -4.51
CA LEU A 104 4.83 -12.16 -5.27
C LEU A 104 4.65 -11.54 -6.66
N ALA A 105 5.02 -12.32 -7.68
CA ALA A 105 4.89 -11.94 -9.07
C ALA A 105 3.43 -12.10 -9.52
N CYS A 106 2.55 -11.16 -9.15
CA CYS A 106 1.11 -11.26 -9.39
C CYS A 106 0.42 -9.92 -9.66
N ASP A 107 -0.81 -10.00 -10.17
CA ASP A 107 -1.70 -8.85 -10.34
C ASP A 107 -2.49 -8.62 -9.04
N ALA A 108 -2.46 -7.40 -8.50
CA ALA A 108 -3.16 -7.02 -7.28
C ALA A 108 -4.69 -7.16 -7.36
N THR A 109 -5.27 -7.18 -8.55
CA THR A 109 -6.71 -7.45 -8.75
C THR A 109 -7.06 -8.94 -8.74
N ARG A 110 -6.05 -9.82 -8.78
CA ARG A 110 -6.19 -11.28 -8.72
C ARG A 110 -5.08 -11.89 -7.84
N PRO A 111 -4.96 -11.47 -6.58
CA PRO A 111 -3.88 -11.95 -5.73
C PRO A 111 -4.12 -13.42 -5.35
N PRO A 112 -3.04 -14.20 -5.10
CA PRO A 112 -3.19 -15.54 -4.55
C PRO A 112 -3.79 -15.46 -3.14
N ARG A 113 -4.22 -16.61 -2.61
CA ARG A 113 -4.71 -16.69 -1.23
C ARG A 113 -3.56 -16.36 -0.27
N ALA A 114 -3.84 -15.53 0.73
CA ALA A 114 -2.84 -15.05 1.65
C ALA A 114 -2.32 -16.14 2.59
N GLY A 115 -0.99 -16.16 2.81
CA GLY A 115 -0.34 -16.92 3.87
C GLY A 115 -0.22 -16.16 5.20
N LEU A 116 -0.39 -14.82 5.16
CA LEU A 116 -0.28 -13.92 6.30
C LEU A 116 -1.26 -12.75 6.18
N ARG A 117 -1.39 -11.95 7.23
CA ARG A 117 -2.25 -10.76 7.25
C ARG A 117 -1.42 -9.51 7.51
N CYS A 118 -1.52 -8.53 6.63
CA CYS A 118 -0.87 -7.24 6.75
C CYS A 118 -1.73 -6.26 7.56
N ALA A 119 -1.09 -5.48 8.43
CA ALA A 119 -1.72 -4.41 9.19
C ALA A 119 -1.90 -3.15 8.33
N VAL A 120 -1.03 -2.95 7.34
CA VAL A 120 -1.10 -1.83 6.40
C VAL A 120 -0.97 -2.31 4.97
N ALA A 121 -1.80 -1.78 4.07
CA ALA A 121 -1.65 -1.96 2.63
C ALA A 121 -1.52 -0.63 1.92
N PHE A 122 -0.50 -0.52 1.07
CA PHE A 122 -0.25 0.61 0.18
C PHE A 122 -0.69 0.23 -1.23
N LEU A 123 -1.46 1.12 -1.87
CA LEU A 123 -1.93 0.96 -3.23
C LEU A 123 -1.61 2.24 -4.01
N ASP A 124 -0.64 2.18 -4.93
CA ASP A 124 -0.32 3.27 -5.86
C ASP A 124 -0.47 2.79 -7.31
N PRO A 125 -1.72 2.53 -7.77
CA PRO A 125 -1.94 2.10 -9.13
C PRO A 125 -1.71 3.25 -10.11
N PRO A 126 -1.44 2.96 -11.40
CA PRO A 126 -1.42 3.98 -12.43
C PRO A 126 -2.72 4.81 -12.42
N TYR A 127 -2.61 6.14 -12.46
CA TYR A 127 -3.78 7.04 -12.39
C TYR A 127 -4.78 6.76 -13.50
N ARG A 128 -6.08 6.92 -13.19
CA ARG A 128 -7.21 6.71 -14.11
C ARG A 128 -7.32 5.28 -14.65
N SER A 129 -6.64 4.31 -14.02
CA SER A 129 -6.73 2.90 -14.40
C SER A 129 -8.01 2.21 -13.88
N GLY A 130 -8.68 2.80 -12.87
CA GLY A 130 -9.79 2.16 -12.17
C GLY A 130 -9.40 0.96 -11.30
N LEU A 131 -8.09 0.66 -11.18
CA LEU A 131 -7.60 -0.55 -10.49
C LEU A 131 -7.66 -0.45 -8.96
N ALA A 132 -7.62 0.77 -8.40
CA ALA A 132 -7.49 0.99 -6.95
C ALA A 132 -8.56 0.25 -6.14
N ALA A 133 -9.84 0.46 -6.44
CA ALA A 133 -10.95 -0.14 -5.71
C ALA A 133 -11.05 -1.66 -5.96
N ALA A 134 -10.81 -2.09 -7.21
CA ALA A 134 -10.85 -3.51 -7.58
C ALA A 134 -9.74 -4.31 -6.88
N ALA A 135 -8.52 -3.78 -6.86
CA ALA A 135 -7.38 -4.38 -6.17
C ALA A 135 -7.63 -4.44 -4.66
N LEU A 136 -8.04 -3.33 -4.03
CA LEU A 136 -8.31 -3.32 -2.59
C LEU A 136 -9.37 -4.36 -2.19
N GLY A 137 -10.45 -4.47 -2.96
CA GLY A 137 -11.48 -5.49 -2.74
C GLY A 137 -10.94 -6.92 -2.89
N ALA A 138 -10.17 -7.18 -3.95
CA ALA A 138 -9.59 -8.50 -4.22
C ALA A 138 -8.57 -8.93 -3.16
N ILE A 139 -7.69 -8.01 -2.73
CA ILE A 139 -6.72 -8.20 -1.64
C ILE A 139 -7.45 -8.54 -0.34
N ALA A 140 -8.51 -7.79 -0.01
CA ALA A 140 -9.29 -8.04 1.19
C ALA A 140 -9.99 -9.41 1.16
N ALA A 141 -10.54 -9.81 0.02
CA ALA A 141 -11.22 -11.08 -0.21
C ALA A 141 -10.26 -12.28 -0.19
N ALA A 142 -9.04 -12.12 -0.69
CA ALA A 142 -7.99 -13.15 -0.66
C ALA A 142 -7.34 -13.32 0.72
N GLY A 143 -7.71 -12.50 1.71
CA GLY A 143 -7.32 -12.65 3.11
C GLY A 143 -6.06 -11.90 3.53
N TRP A 144 -5.53 -11.01 2.69
CA TRP A 144 -4.24 -10.35 2.91
C TRP A 144 -4.23 -9.27 4.00
N LEU A 145 -5.39 -8.80 4.47
CA LEU A 145 -5.44 -7.73 5.47
C LEU A 145 -6.01 -8.22 6.80
N ALA A 146 -5.46 -7.68 7.89
CA ALA A 146 -6.03 -7.79 9.24
C ALA A 146 -7.44 -7.18 9.29
N ALA A 147 -8.21 -7.51 10.33
CA ALA A 147 -9.61 -7.08 10.43
C ALA A 147 -9.78 -5.56 10.58
N ASP A 148 -8.75 -4.90 11.12
CA ASP A 148 -8.59 -3.49 11.46
C ASP A 148 -7.49 -2.82 10.62
N ALA A 149 -7.10 -3.45 9.51
CA ALA A 149 -6.00 -2.96 8.68
C ALA A 149 -6.24 -1.56 8.11
N LEU A 150 -5.19 -0.77 8.03
CA LEU A 150 -5.16 0.50 7.33
C LEU A 150 -4.84 0.28 5.85
N ALA A 151 -5.69 0.75 4.95
CA ALA A 151 -5.36 0.86 3.53
C ALA A 151 -5.06 2.32 3.17
N VAL A 152 -3.96 2.54 2.48
CA VAL A 152 -3.57 3.84 1.93
C VAL A 152 -3.58 3.72 0.42
N VAL A 153 -4.47 4.47 -0.22
CA VAL A 153 -4.63 4.48 -1.68
C VAL A 153 -4.18 5.82 -2.22
N GLU A 154 -3.24 5.81 -3.16
CA GLU A 154 -2.92 6.97 -3.97
C GLU A 154 -3.80 6.99 -5.23
N VAL A 155 -4.39 8.15 -5.51
CA VAL A 155 -5.13 8.43 -6.74
C VAL A 155 -4.77 9.82 -7.25
N GLY A 156 -5.12 10.14 -8.51
CA GLY A 156 -4.98 11.51 -9.00
C GLY A 156 -5.79 12.51 -8.15
N ALA A 157 -5.30 13.74 -7.98
CA ALA A 157 -5.91 14.75 -7.12
C ALA A 157 -7.41 15.02 -7.40
N ARG A 158 -7.83 14.86 -8.66
CA ARG A 158 -9.21 15.06 -9.12
C ARG A 158 -9.89 13.76 -9.56
N GLU A 159 -9.23 12.62 -9.37
CA GLU A 159 -9.78 11.31 -9.71
C GLU A 159 -10.83 10.90 -8.67
N GLY A 160 -11.99 10.44 -9.13
CA GLY A 160 -13.02 9.89 -8.27
C GLY A 160 -12.57 8.56 -7.69
N PHE A 161 -12.80 8.34 -6.39
CA PHE A 161 -12.52 7.07 -5.74
C PHE A 161 -13.67 6.70 -4.82
N VAL A 162 -14.22 5.50 -4.99
CA VAL A 162 -15.24 4.92 -4.13
C VAL A 162 -14.62 3.71 -3.45
N ALA A 163 -14.60 3.73 -2.11
CA ALA A 163 -14.07 2.62 -1.34
C ALA A 163 -14.92 1.35 -1.57
N PRO A 164 -14.31 0.17 -1.75
CA PRO A 164 -15.06 -1.08 -1.83
C PRO A 164 -15.73 -1.40 -0.48
N ALA A 165 -16.70 -2.31 -0.51
CA ALA A 165 -17.37 -2.78 0.70
C ALA A 165 -16.36 -3.29 1.75
N GLY A 166 -16.64 -3.04 3.03
CA GLY A 166 -15.73 -3.40 4.12
C GLY A 166 -14.63 -2.37 4.41
N PHE A 167 -14.70 -1.18 3.82
CA PHE A 167 -13.76 -0.09 4.09
C PHE A 167 -14.50 1.21 4.40
N ALA A 168 -14.03 1.92 5.42
CA ALA A 168 -14.51 3.24 5.81
C ALA A 168 -13.43 4.30 5.59
N LEU A 169 -13.80 5.46 5.05
CA LEU A 169 -12.90 6.59 4.89
C LEU A 169 -12.53 7.18 6.25
N ILE A 170 -11.24 7.25 6.55
CA ILE A 170 -10.69 7.94 7.73
C ILE A 170 -10.37 9.39 7.37
N ASP A 171 -9.57 9.58 6.31
CA ASP A 171 -9.01 10.87 5.92
C ASP A 171 -8.64 10.84 4.43
N ASN A 172 -8.52 12.01 3.80
CA ASN A 172 -7.87 12.14 2.50
C ASN A 172 -7.13 13.47 2.38
N ARG A 173 -5.98 13.45 1.71
CA ARG A 173 -5.08 14.61 1.62
C ARG A 173 -4.49 14.75 0.24
N VAL A 174 -4.48 15.97 -0.28
CA VAL A 174 -3.95 16.30 -1.61
C VAL A 174 -2.52 16.82 -1.51
N TYR A 175 -1.63 16.24 -2.30
CA TYR A 175 -0.22 16.62 -2.43
C TYR A 175 0.13 16.83 -3.90
N GLY A 176 -0.04 18.07 -4.37
CA GLY A 176 0.17 18.42 -5.77
C GLY A 176 -0.81 17.67 -6.69
N ALA A 177 -0.27 16.77 -7.51
CA ALA A 177 -1.07 15.97 -8.45
C ALA A 177 -1.65 14.68 -7.84
N ALA A 178 -1.20 14.29 -6.64
CA ALA A 178 -1.62 13.08 -5.95
C ALA A 178 -2.64 13.41 -4.85
N ARG A 179 -3.52 12.45 -4.54
CA ARG A 179 -4.37 12.45 -3.34
C ARG A 179 -4.24 11.10 -2.65
N LEU A 180 -3.84 11.15 -1.39
CA LEU A 180 -3.77 9.98 -0.51
C LEU A 180 -5.12 9.81 0.18
N VAL A 181 -5.66 8.61 0.13
CA VAL A 181 -6.93 8.21 0.75
C VAL A 181 -6.64 7.16 1.81
N PHE A 182 -6.98 7.47 3.06
CA PHE A 182 -6.76 6.58 4.20
C PHE A 182 -8.08 5.91 4.56
N LEU A 183 -8.08 4.57 4.56
CA LEU A 183 -9.25 3.75 4.78
C LEU A 183 -9.01 2.78 5.92
N HIS A 184 -9.97 2.66 6.83
CA HIS A 184 -10.00 1.60 7.84
C HIS A 184 -10.74 0.39 7.26
N ARG A 185 -10.15 -0.81 7.37
CA ARG A 185 -10.89 -2.04 7.13
C ARG A 185 -11.87 -2.26 8.28
N ASP A 186 -13.14 -2.42 7.94
CA ASP A 186 -14.18 -2.82 8.88
C ASP A 186 -14.85 -4.08 8.32
N ALA A 187 -14.43 -5.23 8.84
CA ALA A 187 -14.97 -6.52 8.42
C ALA A 187 -16.49 -6.64 8.69
N ALA A 188 -17.06 -5.89 9.63
CA ALA A 188 -18.49 -5.88 9.88
C ALA A 188 -19.27 -5.12 8.80
N LEU A 189 -18.67 -4.10 8.16
CA LEU A 189 -19.25 -3.44 6.99
C LEU A 189 -19.33 -4.38 5.79
N ALA A 190 -18.37 -5.29 5.62
CA ALA A 190 -18.39 -6.26 4.53
C ALA A 190 -19.58 -7.23 4.64
N LEU A 191 -19.90 -7.69 5.85
CA LEU A 191 -21.02 -8.60 6.12
C LEU A 191 -22.39 -7.95 5.89
N LYS A 192 -22.54 -6.66 6.26
CA LYS A 192 -23.78 -5.90 6.03
C LYS A 192 -24.07 -5.67 4.54
N SER A 193 -23.03 -5.41 3.74
CA SER A 193 -23.16 -5.25 2.28
C SER A 193 -23.50 -6.55 1.55
N ALA A 194 -23.09 -7.71 2.09
CA ALA A 194 -23.47 -9.01 1.56
C ALA A 194 -24.96 -9.31 1.83
N ALA A 195 -25.41 -9.08 3.07
CA ALA A 195 -26.80 -9.32 3.48
C ALA A 195 -27.82 -8.44 2.74
N SER A 196 -27.44 -7.24 2.28
CA SER A 196 -28.33 -6.36 1.51
C SER A 196 -28.48 -6.73 0.04
N LYS A 197 -27.53 -7.50 -0.54
CA LYS A 197 -27.60 -7.91 -1.96
C LYS A 197 -28.48 -9.13 -2.19
N ASP A 198 -28.66 -9.98 -1.18
CA ASP A 198 -29.50 -11.18 -1.27
C ASP A 198 -31.01 -10.90 -1.10
N GLY A 199 -31.39 -9.65 -0.79
CA GLY A 199 -32.79 -9.24 -0.56
C GLY A 199 -33.50 -8.57 -1.74
N ASP A 200 -32.81 -8.33 -2.87
CA ASP A 200 -33.34 -7.57 -4.02
C ASP A 200 -33.56 -8.45 -5.26
N SER A 201 -33.91 -9.72 -5.05
CA SER A 201 -34.20 -10.70 -6.12
C SER A 201 -35.56 -11.41 -5.93
N ALA A 202 -36.53 -10.73 -5.31
CA ALA A 202 -37.89 -11.22 -5.16
C ALA A 202 -38.89 -10.38 -5.97
#